data_AF-A0A9P7BQS0-F1
#
_entry.id   AF-A0A9P7BQS0-F1
#
_cell.length_a   1.000
_cell.length_b   1.000
_cell.length_c   1.000
_cell.angle_alpha   90.00
_cell.angle_beta   90.00
_cell.angle_gamma   90.00
#
_symmetry.space_group_name_H-M   'P 1'
#
loop_
_entity.id
_entity.type
_entity.pdbx_description
1 polymer ?
#
loop_
_entity_poly.entity_id
_entity_poly.type
_entity_poly.pdbx_seq_one_letter_code
_entity_poly.pdbx_strand_id
1 'polypeptide(L)'
;MMQKENVVDPWIEKLWEVLPTVLVQKSSLSIEESIEAEKQIEKELTELKIDPISVPYSMKNRKKTLPDLVEKYIQLENSLVMNPSVKAEETFKGFPLQISLAGLEPGAKLTGLPRVAAPVAKLIKLDGKKESNKINVPDFVVTPSPITYAPVTMVSCLSTADAVKRTLELELDVGDDVDFQPGDAFGVVAPNDEELVQAILNRLSIQKESFHDLYSVEGDVSSHLQHASNTTLIELFRYGIDLISSPRKALFRMLADHTSDPKEKLTLMYLCSKQGSAAFNAVRDEHPTLLDILETFPSCKPPIERLLDLLPAHTPRFYSISSSPLKRQGKIRFAFNVVEYTTASNTKRKGVATPWMDKLTEIVPARTTPTNIEIMTTKDCKIPIFIRQNANAFVLPAETERPLVLIGPGTGIAPFIGFLEHRQMQRKIRQSMGSIGHARQIKESFGPIYVYYGFRNQHKDFLFEKELREFETDGTIARLRLAESRGDDSPKVYVQDLIKNDSAQLFDLIVNKDAAVYICGDAKGMAKGVQDALAEMLVEHQKVDAAEANKILIEWISSKKYLRDLWA
;
A
#
# COMPACT_ATOMS: atom_id res chain seq x y z
N MET A 1 36.87 2.81 44.36
CA MET A 1 37.16 4.24 44.14
C MET A 1 38.40 4.30 43.27
N MET A 2 38.24 4.34 41.94
CA MET A 2 39.37 4.35 41.03
C MET A 2 38.97 5.02 39.71
N GLN A 3 39.92 5.80 39.21
CA GLN A 3 39.82 6.83 38.17
C GLN A 3 39.33 6.28 36.82
N LYS A 4 38.54 7.09 36.11
CA LYS A 4 38.34 6.94 34.66
C LYS A 4 39.50 7.65 33.97
N GLU A 5 40.38 6.88 33.35
CA GLU A 5 41.29 7.38 32.32
C GLU A 5 40.52 7.48 31.00
N ASN A 6 40.58 8.67 30.38
CA ASN A 6 40.19 8.88 29.00
C ASN A 6 41.27 8.29 28.11
N VAL A 7 40.96 7.20 27.41
CA VAL A 7 41.76 6.76 26.27
C VAL A 7 40.96 7.13 25.02
N VAL A 8 41.40 8.21 24.38
CA VAL A 8 40.98 8.57 23.02
C VAL A 8 41.71 7.62 22.07
N ASP A 9 40.96 7.03 21.15
CA ASP A 9 41.49 6.10 20.17
C ASP A 9 42.46 6.84 19.20
N PRO A 10 43.73 6.41 19.03
CA PRO A 10 44.77 7.14 18.29
C PRO A 10 44.46 7.45 16.81
N TRP A 11 43.46 6.78 16.23
CA TRP A 11 43.03 7.02 14.85
C TRP A 11 42.12 8.26 14.71
N ILE A 12 41.42 8.65 15.78
CA ILE A 12 40.53 9.81 15.79
C ILE A 12 41.32 11.12 15.95
N GLU A 13 42.42 11.10 16.70
CA GLU A 13 43.24 12.30 16.94
C GLU A 13 43.87 12.84 15.64
N LYS A 14 44.29 11.94 14.74
CA LYS A 14 44.79 12.32 13.41
C LYS A 14 43.68 12.66 12.41
N LEU A 15 42.47 12.14 12.57
CA LEU A 15 41.35 12.47 11.69
C LEU A 15 40.95 13.95 11.83
N TRP A 16 41.03 14.49 13.04
CA TRP A 16 40.73 15.90 13.33
C TRP A 16 41.81 16.87 12.84
N GLU A 17 43.04 16.42 12.63
CA GLU A 17 44.10 17.21 11.99
C GLU A 17 43.91 17.30 10.47
N VAL A 18 43.25 16.32 9.83
CA VAL A 18 43.05 16.24 8.36
C VAL A 18 41.68 16.76 7.91
N LEU A 19 40.69 16.79 8.81
CA LEU A 19 39.36 17.34 8.55
C LEU A 19 39.34 18.83 8.11
N PRO A 20 40.26 19.71 8.57
CA PRO A 20 40.35 21.08 8.07
C PRO A 20 40.85 21.18 6.62
N THR A 21 41.55 20.18 6.10
CA THR A 21 42.06 20.16 4.71
C THR A 21 41.01 19.68 3.71
N VAL A 22 40.09 18.81 4.11
CA VAL A 22 38.99 18.31 3.25
C VAL A 22 37.80 19.27 3.23
N LEU A 23 37.54 19.98 4.35
CA LEU A 23 36.37 20.87 4.48
C LEU A 23 36.65 22.33 4.14
N VAL A 24 37.89 22.68 3.76
CA VAL A 24 38.22 23.96 3.14
C VAL A 24 38.73 23.73 1.72
N GLN A 25 37.86 23.24 0.83
CA GLN A 25 38.05 23.47 -0.59
C GLN A 25 37.77 24.95 -0.89
N LYS A 26 38.82 25.76 -0.79
CA LYS A 26 38.89 27.02 -1.53
C LYS A 26 38.96 26.69 -3.02
N SER A 27 38.13 27.37 -3.78
CA SER A 27 37.79 27.17 -5.20
C SER A 27 38.93 27.49 -6.19
N SER A 28 40.14 26.95 -6.03
CA SER A 28 41.26 27.29 -6.93
C SER A 28 42.34 26.23 -7.11
N LEU A 29 42.03 24.93 -7.06
CA LEU A 29 42.97 23.87 -7.47
C LEU A 29 42.61 23.33 -8.85
N SER A 30 43.62 23.03 -9.66
CA SER A 30 43.41 22.43 -10.98
C SER A 30 43.07 20.95 -10.88
N ILE A 31 42.38 20.41 -11.90
CA ILE A 31 41.90 19.01 -11.93
C ILE A 31 43.05 18.00 -11.77
N GLU A 32 44.23 18.32 -12.32
CA GLU A 32 45.42 17.46 -12.25
C GLU A 32 45.99 17.38 -10.83
N GLU A 33 45.92 18.46 -10.05
CA GLU A 33 46.37 18.50 -8.65
C GLU A 33 45.41 17.73 -7.72
N SER A 34 44.10 17.72 -8.04
CA SER A 34 43.12 16.94 -7.29
C SER A 34 43.29 15.43 -7.48
N ILE A 35 43.62 15.01 -8.71
CA ILE A 35 43.83 13.60 -9.06
C ILE A 35 45.13 13.06 -8.41
N GLU A 36 46.18 13.87 -8.33
CA GLU A 36 47.44 13.47 -7.68
C GLU A 36 47.28 13.35 -6.16
N ALA A 37 46.46 14.23 -5.55
CA ALA A 37 46.11 14.16 -4.13
C ALA A 37 45.28 12.91 -3.78
N GLU A 38 44.32 12.52 -4.63
CA GLU A 38 43.55 11.28 -4.45
C GLU A 38 44.43 10.02 -4.54
N LYS A 39 45.37 9.98 -5.49
CA LYS A 39 46.30 8.84 -5.63
C LYS A 39 47.25 8.69 -4.44
N GLN A 40 47.67 9.80 -3.84
CA GLN A 40 48.52 9.78 -2.65
C GLN A 40 47.75 9.25 -1.43
N ILE A 41 46.47 9.61 -1.29
CA ILE A 41 45.58 9.11 -0.22
C ILE A 41 45.27 7.62 -0.38
N GLU A 42 45.03 7.15 -1.60
CA GLU A 42 44.86 5.71 -1.88
C GLU A 42 46.11 4.90 -1.52
N LYS A 43 47.30 5.46 -1.78
CA LYS A 43 48.57 4.83 -1.43
C LYS A 43 48.77 4.72 0.09
N GLU A 44 48.42 5.76 0.83
CA GLU A 44 48.50 5.78 2.30
C GLU A 44 47.47 4.84 2.97
N LEU A 45 46.27 4.71 2.41
CA LEU A 45 45.25 3.75 2.86
C LEU A 45 45.68 2.29 2.62
N THR A 46 46.41 2.04 1.54
CA THR A 46 46.90 0.71 1.18
C THR A 46 48.06 0.26 2.09
N GLU A 47 48.88 1.20 2.58
CA GLU A 47 49.98 0.92 3.52
C GLU A 47 49.50 0.63 4.97
N LEU A 48 48.27 1.02 5.33
CA LEU A 48 47.73 0.86 6.69
C LEU A 48 47.19 -0.54 7.05
N LYS A 49 47.14 -1.50 6.11
CA LYS A 49 46.79 -2.93 6.34
C LYS A 49 45.64 -3.17 7.36
N ILE A 50 44.54 -2.45 7.24
CA ILE A 50 43.33 -2.75 8.02
C ILE A 50 42.39 -3.58 7.14
N ASP A 51 42.19 -4.84 7.53
CA ASP A 51 41.32 -5.78 6.83
C ASP A 51 39.84 -5.46 7.15
N PRO A 52 39.01 -5.06 6.17
CA PRO A 52 37.63 -4.65 6.39
C PRO A 52 36.68 -5.80 6.77
N ILE A 53 37.16 -7.05 6.84
CA ILE A 53 36.33 -8.24 7.07
C ILE A 53 36.27 -8.65 8.57
N SER A 54 37.12 -8.12 9.45
CA SER A 54 37.35 -8.77 10.76
C SER A 54 36.61 -8.22 11.98
N VAL A 55 35.55 -7.40 11.88
CA VAL A 55 34.77 -7.00 13.07
C VAL A 55 33.25 -6.96 12.80
N PRO A 56 32.45 -7.83 13.46
CA PRO A 56 31.00 -7.83 13.28
C PRO A 56 30.35 -6.59 13.91
N TYR A 57 29.53 -5.90 13.10
CA TYR A 57 28.77 -4.72 13.48
C TYR A 57 27.63 -5.11 14.45
N SER A 58 27.62 -4.55 15.67
CA SER A 58 26.53 -4.79 16.64
C SER A 58 25.94 -3.47 17.15
N MET A 59 24.64 -3.29 16.89
CA MET A 59 23.81 -2.10 17.16
C MET A 59 23.42 -1.88 18.64
N LYS A 60 24.14 -2.46 19.61
CA LYS A 60 23.67 -2.46 21.02
C LYS A 60 24.00 -1.24 21.88
N ASN A 61 24.75 -0.23 21.40
CA ASN A 61 25.20 0.88 22.26
C ASN A 61 24.91 2.32 21.77
N ARG A 62 24.00 2.55 20.81
CA ARG A 62 23.58 3.91 20.43
C ARG A 62 22.41 4.43 21.28
N LYS A 63 22.66 4.71 22.56
CA LYS A 63 21.86 5.65 23.35
C LYS A 63 22.79 6.50 24.21
N LYS A 64 23.29 7.60 23.64
CA LYS A 64 23.47 8.92 24.29
C LYS A 64 24.15 9.88 23.33
N THR A 65 23.72 11.14 23.41
CA THR A 65 24.25 12.39 22.82
C THR A 65 24.14 12.56 21.29
N LEU A 66 23.05 13.21 20.85
CA LEU A 66 22.98 13.94 19.58
C LEU A 66 23.50 15.38 19.81
N PRO A 67 24.37 15.94 18.94
CA PRO A 67 24.92 17.30 19.11
C PRO A 67 23.93 18.43 18.80
N ASP A 68 24.08 19.55 19.52
CA ASP A 68 23.25 20.78 19.56
C ASP A 68 22.91 21.46 18.21
N LEU A 69 23.47 21.01 17.09
CA LEU A 69 23.18 21.57 15.77
C LEU A 69 21.89 21.03 15.12
N VAL A 70 21.34 19.93 15.64
CA VAL A 70 20.01 19.43 15.25
C VAL A 70 18.89 20.25 15.89
N GLU A 71 19.14 20.86 17.06
CA GLU A 71 18.15 21.66 17.79
C GLU A 71 17.82 22.99 17.07
N LYS A 72 18.80 23.57 16.35
CA LYS A 72 18.59 24.78 15.53
C LYS A 72 17.78 24.53 14.25
N TYR A 73 17.75 23.31 13.73
CA TYR A 73 16.96 22.97 12.53
C TYR A 73 15.49 22.65 12.87
N ILE A 74 15.19 22.35 14.14
CA ILE A 74 13.82 22.11 14.64
C ILE A 74 13.09 23.44 14.96
N GLN A 75 13.81 24.57 15.01
CA GLN A 75 13.27 25.86 15.47
C GLN A 75 12.85 26.84 14.36
N LEU A 76 12.91 26.47 13.08
CA LEU A 76 12.38 27.31 12.00
C LEU A 76 11.03 26.75 11.49
N GLU A 77 9.98 27.50 11.85
CA GLU A 77 8.56 27.39 11.46
C GLU A 77 7.68 26.35 12.19
N ASN A 78 7.65 26.44 13.53
CA ASN A 78 6.48 26.09 14.35
C ASN A 78 5.60 27.31 14.62
N SER A 79 5.06 27.93 13.57
CA SER A 79 4.11 29.04 13.72
C SER A 79 2.80 28.80 12.97
N LEU A 80 2.20 27.61 13.09
CA LEU A 80 0.78 27.39 12.83
C LEU A 80 0.25 26.18 13.64
N VAL A 81 0.34 26.24 14.96
CA VAL A 81 -0.64 25.56 15.83
C VAL A 81 -1.01 26.53 16.93
N MET A 82 -2.03 27.35 16.65
CA MET A 82 -2.91 27.80 17.73
C MET A 82 -3.35 26.54 18.47
N ASN A 83 -3.09 26.49 19.79
CA ASN A 83 -3.76 25.56 20.68
C ASN A 83 -5.26 25.59 20.35
N PRO A 84 -5.88 24.53 19.81
CA PRO A 84 -7.26 24.33 20.14
C PRO A 84 -7.21 23.93 21.61
N SER A 85 -7.60 24.87 22.47
CA SER A 85 -8.34 24.57 23.69
C SER A 85 -9.03 23.23 23.53
N VAL A 86 -8.76 22.28 24.44
CA VAL A 86 -9.37 20.93 24.52
C VAL A 86 -10.74 20.95 23.87
N LYS A 87 -10.80 20.58 22.59
CA LYS A 87 -12.07 20.38 21.91
C LYS A 87 -12.66 19.15 22.57
N ALA A 88 -13.88 19.28 23.08
CA ALA A 88 -14.69 18.16 23.51
C ALA A 88 -14.54 17.02 22.49
N GLU A 89 -14.37 15.77 22.95
CA GLU A 89 -14.31 14.56 22.11
C GLU A 89 -15.29 14.71 20.94
N GLU A 90 -14.78 15.01 19.74
CA GLU A 90 -15.60 15.06 18.53
C GLU A 90 -16.01 13.61 18.27
N THR A 91 -17.13 13.21 18.86
CA THR A 91 -17.73 11.89 18.67
C THR A 91 -17.82 11.60 17.18
N PHE A 92 -17.23 10.50 16.74
CA PHE A 92 -17.37 10.01 15.37
C PHE A 92 -18.87 9.89 15.07
N LYS A 93 -19.34 10.61 14.04
CA LYS A 93 -20.74 10.63 13.62
C LYS A 93 -20.86 10.05 12.23
N GLY A 94 -21.90 9.27 12.03
CA GLY A 94 -22.35 8.90 10.70
C GLY A 94 -22.91 10.10 9.94
N PHE A 95 -23.19 9.84 8.67
CA PHE A 95 -23.79 10.76 7.73
C PHE A 95 -25.17 10.22 7.37
N PRO A 96 -26.26 10.75 7.99
CA PRO A 96 -27.61 10.28 7.72
C PRO A 96 -27.95 10.33 6.24
N LEU A 97 -28.57 9.26 5.75
CA LEU A 97 -28.83 9.05 4.34
C LEU A 97 -30.10 9.78 3.91
N GLN A 98 -30.04 10.43 2.77
CA GLN A 98 -31.24 10.97 2.11
C GLN A 98 -31.88 9.88 1.25
N ILE A 99 -33.06 9.41 1.68
CA ILE A 99 -33.76 8.31 1.01
C ILE A 99 -35.02 8.85 0.34
N SER A 100 -35.05 8.77 -0.98
CA SER A 100 -36.27 9.07 -1.74
C SER A 100 -37.26 7.92 -1.63
N LEU A 101 -38.48 8.24 -1.19
CA LEU A 101 -39.62 7.33 -1.22
C LEU A 101 -40.45 7.49 -2.51
N ALA A 102 -39.94 8.18 -3.52
CA ALA A 102 -40.56 8.23 -4.83
C ALA A 102 -40.70 6.81 -5.39
N GLY A 103 -41.94 6.36 -5.60
CA GLY A 103 -42.27 4.98 -5.98
C GLY A 103 -42.93 4.14 -4.87
N LEU A 104 -42.98 4.63 -3.63
CA LEU A 104 -43.78 4.02 -2.56
C LEU A 104 -45.19 4.64 -2.55
N GLU A 105 -46.13 4.02 -3.26
CA GLU A 105 -47.53 4.44 -3.25
C GLU A 105 -48.22 4.09 -1.91
N PRO A 106 -49.14 4.92 -1.40
CA PRO A 106 -49.94 4.58 -0.22
C PRO A 106 -50.66 3.24 -0.40
N GLY A 107 -50.40 2.28 0.49
CA GLY A 107 -50.97 0.93 0.44
C GLY A 107 -50.23 -0.07 -0.48
N ALA A 108 -49.10 0.31 -1.08
CA ALA A 108 -48.30 -0.59 -1.91
C ALA A 108 -47.82 -1.83 -1.13
N LYS A 109 -48.09 -3.02 -1.68
CA LYS A 109 -47.54 -4.28 -1.14
C LYS A 109 -46.10 -4.47 -1.59
N LEU A 110 -45.16 -4.43 -0.64
CA LEU A 110 -43.75 -4.69 -0.91
C LEU A 110 -43.52 -6.17 -1.24
N THR A 111 -42.81 -6.44 -2.34
CA THR A 111 -42.53 -7.80 -2.82
C THR A 111 -41.04 -8.01 -3.04
N GLY A 112 -40.60 -9.26 -3.21
CA GLY A 112 -39.19 -9.58 -3.45
C GLY A 112 -38.27 -9.29 -2.27
N LEU A 113 -38.82 -9.28 -1.05
CA LEU A 113 -38.05 -9.08 0.18
C LEU A 113 -37.10 -10.27 0.40
N PRO A 114 -35.80 -10.02 0.70
CA PRO A 114 -34.86 -11.08 1.03
C PRO A 114 -35.36 -11.95 2.17
N ARG A 115 -35.08 -13.25 2.12
CA ARG A 115 -35.22 -14.10 3.30
C ARG A 115 -34.05 -13.81 4.23
N VAL A 116 -34.35 -13.57 5.49
CA VAL A 116 -33.35 -13.42 6.54
C VAL A 116 -33.28 -14.75 7.29
N ALA A 117 -32.11 -15.36 7.31
CA ALA A 117 -31.89 -16.62 8.02
C ALA A 117 -32.16 -16.44 9.52
N ALA A 118 -32.57 -17.53 10.19
CA ALA A 118 -32.72 -17.54 11.63
C ALA A 118 -31.38 -17.16 12.32
N PRO A 119 -31.42 -16.53 13.50
CA PRO A 119 -30.20 -16.27 14.27
C PRO A 119 -29.47 -17.56 14.58
N VAL A 120 -28.18 -17.59 14.25
CA VAL A 120 -27.29 -18.73 14.53
C VAL A 120 -26.17 -18.33 15.47
N ALA A 121 -25.64 -17.11 15.35
CA ALA A 121 -24.67 -16.58 16.30
C ALA A 121 -25.28 -16.41 17.70
N LYS A 122 -24.51 -16.83 18.71
CA LYS A 122 -24.76 -16.58 20.12
C LYS A 122 -23.52 -15.95 20.72
N LEU A 123 -23.69 -14.81 21.38
CA LEU A 123 -22.60 -14.14 22.07
C LEU A 123 -22.66 -14.49 23.56
N ILE A 124 -21.75 -15.34 24.02
CA ILE A 124 -21.68 -15.78 25.41
C ILE A 124 -20.65 -14.94 26.14
N LYS A 125 -21.09 -14.23 27.19
CA LYS A 125 -20.19 -13.51 28.08
C LYS A 125 -19.41 -14.50 28.94
N LEU A 126 -18.09 -14.33 28.99
CA LEU A 126 -17.17 -15.10 29.81
C LEU A 126 -16.72 -14.29 31.02
N ASP A 127 -16.14 -14.97 32.01
CA ASP A 127 -15.54 -14.31 33.16
C ASP A 127 -14.23 -13.61 32.78
N GLY A 128 -14.10 -12.33 33.18
CA GLY A 128 -12.90 -11.54 32.99
C GLY A 128 -13.04 -10.42 31.95
N LYS A 129 -11.97 -9.63 31.84
CA LYS A 129 -11.83 -8.53 30.89
C LYS A 129 -10.45 -8.56 30.25
N LYS A 130 -10.34 -8.05 29.03
CA LYS A 130 -9.05 -7.86 28.37
C LYS A 130 -8.64 -6.39 28.47
N GLU A 131 -7.42 -6.13 28.94
CA GLU A 131 -6.88 -4.77 28.97
C GLU A 131 -6.72 -4.21 27.55
N SER A 132 -7.09 -2.94 27.33
CA SER A 132 -7.07 -2.24 26.04
C SER A 132 -5.66 -2.06 25.45
N ASN A 133 -4.60 -2.29 26.22
CA ASN A 133 -3.25 -1.84 25.87
C ASN A 133 -2.48 -2.77 24.93
N LYS A 134 -3.04 -3.93 24.53
CA LYS A 134 -2.39 -4.85 23.57
C LYS A 134 -2.97 -4.64 22.18
N ILE A 135 -2.20 -3.98 21.30
CA ILE A 135 -2.51 -3.73 19.87
C ILE A 135 -2.27 -5.00 19.02
N ASN A 136 -2.52 -6.17 19.58
CA ASN A 136 -2.30 -7.43 18.88
C ASN A 136 -3.55 -7.81 18.10
N VAL A 137 -3.35 -8.36 16.91
CA VAL A 137 -4.42 -9.03 16.15
C VAL A 137 -4.96 -10.18 17.01
N PRO A 138 -6.29 -10.30 17.17
CA PRO A 138 -6.91 -11.40 17.92
C PRO A 138 -6.63 -12.77 17.30
N ASP A 139 -6.50 -13.80 18.14
CA ASP A 139 -6.13 -15.17 17.72
C ASP A 139 -7.15 -15.83 16.77
N PHE A 140 -8.40 -15.34 16.76
CA PHE A 140 -9.44 -15.86 15.86
C PHE A 140 -9.27 -15.38 14.41
N VAL A 141 -8.41 -14.38 14.16
CA VAL A 141 -8.11 -13.89 12.82
C VAL A 141 -7.16 -14.86 12.14
N VAL A 142 -7.72 -15.69 11.25
CA VAL A 142 -6.95 -16.70 10.52
C VAL A 142 -6.35 -16.11 9.25
N THR A 143 -5.04 -16.25 9.09
CA THR A 143 -4.28 -15.88 7.88
C THR A 143 -3.63 -17.10 7.24
N PRO A 144 -3.35 -17.09 5.92
CA PRO A 144 -2.70 -18.22 5.22
C PRO A 144 -1.32 -18.61 5.78
N SER A 145 -0.59 -17.66 6.35
CA SER A 145 0.67 -17.88 7.07
C SER A 145 0.65 -17.10 8.39
N PRO A 146 1.51 -17.43 9.37
CA PRO A 146 1.56 -16.72 10.65
C PRO A 146 1.73 -15.20 10.49
N ILE A 147 1.08 -14.45 11.38
CA ILE A 147 1.18 -12.99 11.42
C ILE A 147 2.51 -12.59 12.05
N THR A 148 3.27 -11.77 11.34
CA THR A 148 4.48 -11.12 11.83
C THR A 148 4.21 -9.64 12.05
N TYR A 149 4.69 -9.09 13.16
CA TYR A 149 4.58 -7.67 13.47
C TYR A 149 5.83 -6.95 12.96
N ALA A 150 5.81 -6.58 11.69
CA ALA A 150 6.96 -6.00 11.00
C ALA A 150 7.17 -4.53 11.41
N PRO A 151 8.34 -4.18 11.99
CA PRO A 151 8.67 -2.79 12.28
C PRO A 151 8.73 -1.95 11.00
N VAL A 152 8.11 -0.77 11.02
CA VAL A 152 8.31 0.24 9.98
C VAL A 152 9.69 0.85 10.21
N THR A 153 10.56 0.82 9.19
CA THR A 153 11.93 1.34 9.25
C THR A 153 12.15 2.62 8.43
N MET A 154 11.30 2.85 7.43
CA MET A 154 11.33 4.06 6.61
C MET A 154 9.94 4.41 6.10
N VAL A 155 9.67 5.70 6.02
CA VAL A 155 8.45 6.28 5.45
C VAL A 155 8.84 7.38 4.46
N SER A 156 8.19 7.41 3.31
CA SER A 156 8.32 8.52 2.37
C SER A 156 6.97 8.89 1.74
N CYS A 157 6.74 10.18 1.51
CA CYS A 157 5.61 10.65 0.70
C CYS A 157 6.08 10.88 -0.73
N LEU A 158 5.55 10.09 -1.66
CA LEU A 158 5.96 10.11 -3.07
C LEU A 158 5.23 11.19 -3.89
N SER A 159 4.18 11.78 -3.35
CA SER A 159 3.37 12.81 -3.99
C SER A 159 3.49 14.18 -3.30
N THR A 160 3.29 15.25 -4.06
CA THR A 160 3.24 16.63 -3.52
C THR A 160 1.92 16.91 -2.79
N ALA A 161 1.87 18.03 -2.06
CA ALA A 161 0.69 18.43 -1.27
C ALA A 161 -0.53 18.73 -2.14
N ASP A 162 -0.31 19.22 -3.37
CA ASP A 162 -1.34 19.58 -4.34
C ASP A 162 -1.66 18.44 -5.32
N ALA A 163 -1.07 17.25 -5.11
CA ALA A 163 -1.45 16.05 -5.83
C ALA A 163 -2.87 15.62 -5.43
N VAL A 164 -3.63 15.13 -6.40
CA VAL A 164 -5.02 14.67 -6.17
C VAL A 164 -5.08 13.48 -5.22
N LYS A 165 -4.02 12.66 -5.21
CA LYS A 165 -3.91 11.48 -4.33
C LYS A 165 -2.58 11.56 -3.59
N ARG A 166 -2.66 11.44 -2.27
CA ARG A 166 -1.50 11.24 -1.42
C ARG A 166 -0.98 9.81 -1.62
N THR A 167 0.27 9.66 -2.02
CA THR A 167 0.93 8.36 -2.18
C THR A 167 2.06 8.24 -1.17
N LEU A 168 2.03 7.17 -0.39
CA LEU A 168 3.09 6.84 0.55
C LEU A 168 3.86 5.62 0.08
N GLU A 169 5.11 5.57 0.53
CA GLU A 169 5.95 4.39 0.53
C GLU A 169 6.40 4.07 1.95
N LEU A 170 6.42 2.79 2.29
CA LEU A 170 6.91 2.27 3.55
C LEU A 170 7.96 1.19 3.31
N GLU A 171 8.96 1.13 4.20
CA GLU A 171 9.86 -0.01 4.37
C GLU A 171 9.52 -0.73 5.67
N LEU A 172 9.38 -2.05 5.60
CA LEU A 172 9.13 -2.93 6.74
C LEU A 172 10.31 -3.89 6.93
N ASP A 173 10.75 -4.05 8.17
CA ASP A 173 11.67 -5.11 8.58
C ASP A 173 10.87 -6.40 8.81
N VAL A 174 11.14 -7.40 7.98
CA VAL A 174 10.48 -8.71 7.99
C VAL A 174 11.39 -9.83 8.51
N GLY A 175 12.65 -9.51 8.81
CA GLY A 175 13.66 -10.49 9.22
C GLY A 175 14.23 -11.31 8.06
N ASP A 176 15.44 -11.82 8.25
CA ASP A 176 16.21 -12.51 7.20
C ASP A 176 15.64 -13.88 6.82
N ASP A 177 14.78 -14.46 7.67
CA ASP A 177 14.13 -15.76 7.45
C ASP A 177 12.93 -15.68 6.48
N VAL A 178 12.54 -14.47 6.07
CA VAL A 178 11.39 -14.25 5.19
C VAL A 178 11.84 -14.24 3.72
N ASP A 179 11.51 -15.33 3.03
CA ASP A 179 11.70 -15.45 1.58
C ASP A 179 10.61 -14.72 0.81
N PHE A 180 11.02 -13.84 -0.12
CA PHE A 180 10.14 -13.21 -1.10
C PHE A 180 10.89 -12.95 -2.41
N GLN A 181 10.13 -12.82 -3.50
CA GLN A 181 10.64 -12.36 -4.79
C GLN A 181 10.03 -11.01 -5.16
N PRO A 182 10.73 -10.18 -5.94
CA PRO A 182 10.09 -9.02 -6.55
C PRO A 182 8.80 -9.42 -7.27
N GLY A 183 7.72 -8.69 -7.02
CA GLY A 183 6.38 -8.97 -7.54
C GLY A 183 5.52 -9.92 -6.69
N ASP A 184 6.06 -10.47 -5.60
CA ASP A 184 5.23 -11.03 -4.54
C ASP A 184 4.37 -9.97 -3.86
N ALA A 185 3.33 -10.43 -3.17
CA ALA A 185 2.45 -9.60 -2.37
C ALA A 185 2.45 -10.07 -0.91
N PHE A 186 2.02 -9.20 -0.02
CA PHE A 186 1.80 -9.55 1.39
C PHE A 186 0.46 -8.97 1.85
N GLY A 187 -0.14 -9.61 2.84
CA GLY A 187 -1.37 -9.15 3.46
C GLY A 187 -1.08 -8.29 4.68
N VAL A 188 -1.72 -7.14 4.78
CA VAL A 188 -1.75 -6.28 5.98
C VAL A 188 -3.07 -6.49 6.71
N VAL A 189 -2.99 -6.79 8.01
CA VAL A 189 -4.15 -7.01 8.89
C VAL A 189 -4.50 -5.69 9.60
N ALA A 190 -5.01 -4.73 8.83
CA ALA A 190 -5.41 -3.43 9.38
C ALA A 190 -6.75 -3.53 10.14
N PRO A 191 -6.90 -2.95 11.35
CA PRO A 191 -8.18 -2.92 12.07
C PRO A 191 -9.14 -1.88 11.49
N ASN A 192 -10.45 -2.05 11.75
CA ASN A 192 -11.38 -0.91 11.68
C ASN A 192 -10.96 0.19 12.66
N ASP A 193 -11.29 1.42 12.31
CA ASP A 193 -11.03 2.59 13.16
C ASP A 193 -11.75 2.45 14.50
N GLU A 194 -11.04 2.73 15.59
CA GLU A 194 -11.55 2.51 16.93
C GLU A 194 -12.68 3.49 17.28
N GLU A 195 -12.60 4.73 16.80
CA GLU A 195 -13.63 5.75 17.04
C GLU A 195 -14.94 5.36 16.32
N LEU A 196 -14.84 4.83 15.10
CA LEU A 196 -15.98 4.24 14.38
C LEU A 196 -16.61 3.08 15.16
N VAL A 197 -15.79 2.15 15.66
CA VAL A 197 -16.28 1.00 16.44
C VAL A 197 -17.00 1.46 17.71
N GLN A 198 -16.39 2.36 18.48
CA GLN A 198 -17.01 2.91 19.68
C GLN A 198 -18.32 3.63 19.37
N ALA A 199 -18.38 4.42 18.28
CA ALA A 199 -19.60 5.08 17.84
C ALA A 199 -20.73 4.08 17.52
N ILE A 200 -20.42 2.97 16.85
CA ILE A 200 -21.40 1.92 16.58
C ILE A 200 -21.88 1.25 17.87
N LEU A 201 -20.97 0.86 18.76
CA LEU A 201 -21.34 0.21 20.03
C LEU A 201 -22.20 1.14 20.91
N ASN A 202 -21.84 2.43 20.97
CA ASN A 202 -22.64 3.46 21.64
C ASN A 202 -24.03 3.60 20.98
N ARG A 203 -24.10 3.62 19.65
CA ARG A 203 -25.37 3.68 18.90
C ARG A 203 -26.26 2.46 19.17
N LEU A 204 -25.66 1.29 19.45
CA LEU A 204 -26.36 0.08 19.87
C LEU A 204 -26.71 0.06 21.37
N SER A 205 -26.45 1.15 22.11
CA SER A 205 -26.72 1.29 23.54
C SER A 205 -25.96 0.29 24.42
N ILE A 206 -24.79 -0.16 23.96
CA ILE A 206 -23.89 -1.02 24.74
C ILE A 206 -23.12 -0.16 25.74
N GLN A 207 -23.07 -0.60 26.99
CA GLN A 207 -22.35 0.11 28.05
C GLN A 207 -20.84 0.03 27.83
N LYS A 208 -20.12 1.13 28.07
CA LYS A 208 -18.66 1.22 27.83
C LYS A 208 -17.89 0.16 28.62
N GLU A 209 -18.36 -0.21 29.80
CA GLU A 209 -17.75 -1.22 30.66
C GLU A 209 -17.77 -2.61 30.00
N SER A 210 -18.72 -2.87 29.10
CA SER A 210 -18.84 -4.14 28.37
C SER A 210 -18.02 -4.21 27.09
N PHE A 211 -17.39 -3.12 26.66
CA PHE A 211 -16.57 -3.11 25.46
C PHE A 211 -15.39 -4.08 25.55
N HIS A 212 -14.87 -4.25 26.76
CA HIS A 212 -13.67 -5.05 27.07
C HIS A 212 -13.96 -6.31 27.89
N ASP A 213 -15.24 -6.62 28.14
CA ASP A 213 -15.63 -7.91 28.71
C ASP A 213 -15.24 -9.04 27.73
N LEU A 214 -14.94 -10.22 28.27
CA LEU A 214 -14.62 -11.39 27.44
C LEU A 214 -15.89 -12.07 26.93
N TYR A 215 -15.83 -12.52 25.68
CA TYR A 215 -16.91 -13.19 24.97
C TYR A 215 -16.42 -14.39 24.16
N SER A 216 -17.35 -15.32 23.93
CA SER A 216 -17.25 -16.40 22.95
C SER A 216 -18.41 -16.28 21.96
N VAL A 217 -18.11 -16.39 20.67
CA VAL A 217 -19.11 -16.50 19.61
C VAL A 217 -19.36 -17.98 19.35
N GLU A 218 -20.59 -18.43 19.60
CA GLU A 218 -21.01 -19.82 19.43
C GLU A 218 -22.13 -19.95 18.38
N GLY A 219 -22.35 -21.17 17.91
CA GLY A 219 -23.36 -21.51 16.91
C GLY A 219 -22.77 -21.83 15.54
N ASP A 220 -23.64 -22.04 14.56
CA ASP A 220 -23.27 -22.30 13.16
C ASP A 220 -22.94 -20.98 12.44
N VAL A 221 -21.86 -20.34 12.88
CA VAL A 221 -21.44 -19.01 12.40
C VAL A 221 -20.51 -19.10 11.19
N SER A 222 -20.36 -17.98 10.49
CA SER A 222 -19.41 -17.87 9.37
C SER A 222 -17.97 -18.18 9.82
N SER A 223 -17.17 -18.76 8.93
CA SER A 223 -15.80 -19.22 9.21
C SER A 223 -14.89 -18.17 9.85
N HIS A 224 -15.08 -16.88 9.54
CA HIS A 224 -14.30 -15.78 10.11
C HIS A 224 -14.59 -15.49 11.60
N LEU A 225 -15.66 -16.06 12.17
CA LEU A 225 -16.01 -15.95 13.59
C LEU A 225 -15.99 -17.30 14.32
N GLN A 226 -15.78 -18.41 13.61
CA GLN A 226 -15.88 -19.76 14.18
C GLN A 226 -14.91 -20.00 15.35
N HIS A 227 -13.78 -19.29 15.37
CA HIS A 227 -12.77 -19.38 16.43
C HIS A 227 -12.77 -18.19 17.38
N ALA A 228 -13.76 -17.29 17.28
CA ALA A 228 -13.85 -16.08 18.09
C ALA A 228 -14.25 -16.41 19.54
N SER A 229 -13.28 -16.90 20.29
CA SER A 229 -13.35 -17.19 21.73
C SER A 229 -12.36 -16.31 22.49
N ASN A 230 -12.61 -16.04 23.76
CA ASN A 230 -11.77 -15.17 24.61
C ASN A 230 -11.48 -13.79 23.96
N THR A 231 -12.47 -13.24 23.27
CA THR A 231 -12.36 -11.95 22.57
C THR A 231 -13.27 -10.89 23.19
N THR A 232 -13.04 -9.63 22.84
CA THR A 232 -13.89 -8.50 23.29
C THR A 232 -14.79 -7.99 22.17
N LEU A 233 -15.82 -7.21 22.50
CA LEU A 233 -16.66 -6.54 21.50
C LEU A 233 -15.84 -5.61 20.59
N ILE A 234 -14.85 -4.91 21.17
CA ILE A 234 -13.93 -4.06 20.41
C ILE A 234 -13.16 -4.90 19.38
N GLU A 235 -12.59 -6.03 19.79
CA GLU A 235 -11.82 -6.89 18.87
C GLU A 235 -12.70 -7.49 17.76
N LEU A 236 -13.90 -7.96 18.09
CA LEU A 236 -14.86 -8.47 17.11
C LEU A 236 -15.20 -7.41 16.05
N PHE A 237 -15.47 -6.17 16.47
CA PHE A 237 -15.81 -5.09 15.55
C PHE A 237 -14.60 -4.51 14.83
N ARG A 238 -13.39 -4.61 15.41
CA ARG A 238 -12.16 -4.15 14.75
C ARG A 238 -11.59 -5.14 13.73
N TYR A 239 -11.76 -6.44 13.96
CA TYR A 239 -11.08 -7.49 13.18
C TYR A 239 -11.99 -8.61 12.64
N GLY A 240 -13.17 -8.81 13.20
CA GLY A 240 -14.08 -9.88 12.76
C GLY A 240 -14.94 -9.45 11.58
N ILE A 241 -15.54 -8.28 11.65
CA ILE A 241 -16.61 -7.87 10.72
C ILE A 241 -16.28 -6.58 9.97
N ASP A 242 -16.74 -6.50 8.73
CA ASP A 242 -16.62 -5.31 7.89
C ASP A 242 -17.74 -4.31 8.21
N LEU A 243 -17.34 -3.08 8.51
CA LEU A 243 -18.22 -1.99 8.92
C LEU A 243 -18.45 -0.94 7.82
N ILE A 244 -17.68 -1.00 6.72
CA ILE A 244 -17.61 0.07 5.72
C ILE A 244 -17.99 -0.37 4.31
N SER A 245 -17.97 -1.67 4.00
CA SER A 245 -18.37 -2.16 2.67
C SER A 245 -19.84 -1.91 2.40
N SER A 246 -20.17 -1.78 1.11
CA SER A 246 -21.54 -1.49 0.68
C SER A 246 -22.54 -2.52 1.22
N PRO A 247 -23.60 -2.08 1.92
CA PRO A 247 -24.54 -2.97 2.60
C PRO A 247 -25.38 -3.76 1.59
N ARG A 248 -25.69 -5.01 1.94
CA ARG A 248 -26.56 -5.89 1.13
C ARG A 248 -28.03 -5.70 1.52
N LYS A 249 -28.97 -5.94 0.60
CA LYS A 249 -30.42 -5.87 0.87
C LYS A 249 -30.85 -6.72 2.08
N ALA A 250 -30.19 -7.84 2.34
CA ALA A 250 -30.46 -8.69 3.50
C ALA A 250 -30.21 -7.98 4.84
N LEU A 251 -29.22 -7.09 4.93
CA LEU A 251 -28.97 -6.27 6.13
C LEU A 251 -30.16 -5.36 6.41
N PHE A 252 -30.61 -4.58 5.43
CA PHE A 252 -31.78 -3.69 5.57
C PHE A 252 -33.04 -4.45 5.99
N ARG A 253 -33.25 -5.64 5.41
CA ARG A 253 -34.38 -6.50 5.79
C ARG A 253 -34.30 -6.94 7.25
N MET A 254 -33.12 -7.32 7.74
CA MET A 254 -32.92 -7.68 9.15
C MET A 254 -33.14 -6.48 10.07
N LEU A 255 -32.56 -5.33 9.73
CA LEU A 255 -32.73 -4.10 10.52
C LEU A 255 -34.21 -3.73 10.66
N ALA A 256 -35.03 -3.92 9.63
CA ALA A 256 -36.47 -3.66 9.69
C ALA A 256 -37.21 -4.47 10.77
N ASP A 257 -36.75 -5.69 11.10
CA ASP A 257 -37.35 -6.49 12.17
C ASP A 257 -37.05 -5.92 13.56
N HIS A 258 -35.97 -5.15 13.68
CA HIS A 258 -35.50 -4.53 14.92
C HIS A 258 -35.73 -3.01 14.97
N THR A 259 -36.65 -2.50 14.16
CA THR A 259 -37.00 -1.07 14.07
C THR A 259 -38.41 -0.85 14.61
N SER A 260 -38.55 0.03 15.61
CA SER A 260 -39.83 0.26 16.29
C SER A 260 -40.67 1.37 15.67
N ASP A 261 -40.06 2.39 15.07
CA ASP A 261 -40.81 3.43 14.34
C ASP A 261 -41.40 2.83 13.04
N PRO A 262 -42.73 2.93 12.83
CA PRO A 262 -43.37 2.35 11.65
C PRO A 262 -42.87 2.92 10.31
N LYS A 263 -42.49 4.21 10.26
CA LYS A 263 -42.03 4.86 9.02
C LYS A 263 -40.61 4.45 8.68
N GLU A 264 -39.72 4.40 9.68
CA GLU A 264 -38.35 3.88 9.53
C GLU A 264 -38.39 2.41 9.09
N LYS A 265 -39.21 1.59 9.75
CA LYS A 265 -39.40 0.18 9.38
C LYS A 265 -39.89 0.04 7.95
N LEU A 266 -40.90 0.81 7.55
CA LEU A 266 -41.40 0.81 6.18
C LEU A 266 -40.33 1.21 5.16
N THR A 267 -39.50 2.20 5.49
CA THR A 267 -38.39 2.67 4.65
C THR A 267 -37.33 1.59 4.45
N LEU A 268 -36.92 0.91 5.53
CA LEU A 268 -35.99 -0.23 5.47
C LEU A 268 -36.56 -1.38 4.63
N MET A 269 -37.86 -1.69 4.81
CA MET A 269 -38.56 -2.69 4.00
C MET A 269 -38.65 -2.29 2.52
N TYR A 270 -38.87 -1.00 2.24
CA TYR A 270 -38.89 -0.47 0.88
C TYR A 270 -37.53 -0.64 0.21
N LEU A 271 -36.43 -0.22 0.85
CA LEU A 271 -35.06 -0.34 0.32
C LEU A 271 -34.70 -1.79 -0.05
N CYS A 272 -35.09 -2.76 0.77
CA CYS A 272 -34.79 -4.16 0.47
C CYS A 272 -35.80 -4.84 -0.48
N SER A 273 -36.88 -4.17 -0.87
CA SER A 273 -37.89 -4.72 -1.79
C SER A 273 -37.49 -4.65 -3.27
N LYS A 274 -38.35 -5.22 -4.13
CA LYS A 274 -38.30 -5.03 -5.58
C LYS A 274 -38.62 -3.59 -5.97
N GLN A 275 -39.62 -2.98 -5.33
CA GLN A 275 -40.09 -1.63 -5.62
C GLN A 275 -39.05 -0.55 -5.28
N GLY A 276 -38.32 -0.72 -4.17
CA GLY A 276 -37.27 0.22 -3.77
C GLY A 276 -35.91 -0.03 -4.40
N SER A 277 -35.80 -0.79 -5.50
CA SER A 277 -34.48 -1.12 -6.07
C SER A 277 -33.72 0.09 -6.58
N ALA A 278 -34.42 1.11 -7.10
CA ALA A 278 -33.80 2.37 -7.50
C ALA A 278 -33.27 3.15 -6.28
N ALA A 279 -34.10 3.26 -5.22
CA ALA A 279 -33.71 3.90 -3.97
C ALA A 279 -32.53 3.16 -3.28
N PHE A 280 -32.52 1.84 -3.32
CA PHE A 280 -31.40 1.03 -2.82
C PHE A 280 -30.12 1.29 -3.59
N ASN A 281 -30.17 1.39 -4.91
CA ASN A 281 -28.99 1.70 -5.71
C ASN A 281 -28.47 3.11 -5.40
N ALA A 282 -29.35 4.10 -5.29
CA ALA A 282 -28.96 5.45 -4.87
C ALA A 282 -28.28 5.44 -3.48
N VAL A 283 -28.84 4.72 -2.51
CA VAL A 283 -28.21 4.53 -1.19
C VAL A 283 -26.86 3.83 -1.31
N ARG A 284 -26.74 2.79 -2.14
CA ARG A 284 -25.48 2.06 -2.33
C ARG A 284 -24.40 2.93 -2.95
N ASP A 285 -24.77 3.80 -3.88
CA ASP A 285 -23.85 4.71 -4.59
C ASP A 285 -23.30 5.82 -3.65
N GLU A 286 -23.96 6.05 -2.50
CA GLU A 286 -23.43 6.88 -1.40
C GLU A 286 -22.44 6.16 -0.47
N HIS A 287 -22.15 4.88 -0.74
CA HIS A 287 -21.23 4.04 0.06
C HIS A 287 -21.43 4.16 1.58
N PRO A 288 -22.65 3.92 2.12
CA PRO A 288 -22.92 4.04 3.53
C PRO A 288 -22.22 2.96 4.34
N THR A 289 -21.68 3.37 5.48
CA THR A 289 -21.23 2.50 6.56
C THR A 289 -22.42 1.99 7.39
N LEU A 290 -22.18 1.00 8.23
CA LEU A 290 -23.19 0.56 9.20
C LEU A 290 -23.66 1.70 10.11
N LEU A 291 -22.75 2.58 10.54
CA LEU A 291 -23.07 3.69 11.42
C LEU A 291 -24.05 4.66 10.74
N ASP A 292 -23.83 5.01 9.48
CA ASP A 292 -24.72 5.89 8.72
C ASP A 292 -26.15 5.36 8.67
N ILE A 293 -26.30 4.05 8.45
CA ILE A 293 -27.60 3.39 8.41
C ILE A 293 -28.28 3.47 9.79
N LEU A 294 -27.54 3.13 10.86
CA LEU A 294 -28.11 3.18 12.21
C LEU A 294 -28.47 4.60 12.63
N GLU A 295 -27.69 5.62 12.24
CA GLU A 295 -28.03 7.01 12.50
C GLU A 295 -29.22 7.51 11.68
N THR A 296 -29.37 7.01 10.44
CA THR A 296 -30.54 7.30 9.59
C THR A 296 -31.84 6.76 10.22
N PHE A 297 -31.76 5.62 10.93
CA PHE A 297 -32.91 4.94 11.52
C PHE A 297 -32.75 4.83 13.05
N PRO A 298 -32.94 5.92 13.82
CA PRO A 298 -32.66 5.96 15.27
C PRO A 298 -33.48 4.97 16.10
N SER A 299 -34.67 4.55 15.63
CA SER A 299 -35.49 3.55 16.32
C SER A 299 -35.01 2.10 16.10
N CYS A 300 -34.09 1.90 15.16
CA CYS A 300 -33.47 0.60 14.88
C CYS A 300 -32.46 0.21 15.98
N LYS A 301 -32.68 -0.93 16.62
CA LYS A 301 -31.85 -1.48 17.70
C LYS A 301 -31.61 -2.99 17.48
N PRO A 302 -30.81 -3.37 16.47
CA PRO A 302 -30.51 -4.77 16.23
C PRO A 302 -29.61 -5.32 17.35
N PRO A 303 -29.80 -6.56 17.78
CA PRO A 303 -28.86 -7.23 18.68
C PRO A 303 -27.55 -7.55 17.94
N ILE A 304 -26.43 -7.62 18.69
CA ILE A 304 -25.08 -7.80 18.12
C ILE A 304 -24.98 -9.09 17.32
N GLU A 305 -25.57 -10.17 17.82
CA GLU A 305 -25.58 -11.50 17.20
C GLU A 305 -26.11 -11.45 15.76
N ARG A 306 -27.12 -10.61 15.51
CA ARG A 306 -27.70 -10.45 14.17
C ARG A 306 -26.80 -9.67 13.22
N LEU A 307 -25.96 -8.79 13.75
CA LEU A 307 -24.91 -8.12 12.98
C LEU A 307 -23.80 -9.12 12.63
N LEU A 308 -23.37 -9.95 13.59
CA LEU A 308 -22.38 -11.01 13.37
C LEU A 308 -22.83 -12.04 12.33
N ASP A 309 -24.13 -12.33 12.26
CA ASP A 309 -24.69 -13.26 11.27
C ASP A 309 -24.64 -12.73 9.81
N LEU A 310 -24.70 -11.41 9.61
CA LEU A 310 -24.95 -10.81 8.29
C LEU A 310 -23.81 -9.96 7.74
N LEU A 311 -22.99 -9.37 8.60
CA LEU A 311 -21.87 -8.56 8.16
C LEU A 311 -20.76 -9.46 7.60
N PRO A 312 -20.12 -9.05 6.48
CA PRO A 312 -19.07 -9.84 5.89
C PRO A 312 -17.81 -9.81 6.75
N ALA A 313 -16.92 -10.78 6.52
CA ALA A 313 -15.62 -10.83 7.16
C ALA A 313 -14.81 -9.57 6.89
N HIS A 314 -14.12 -9.06 7.90
CA HIS A 314 -13.12 -8.02 7.71
C HIS A 314 -11.83 -8.61 7.10
N THR A 315 -11.53 -8.26 5.86
CA THR A 315 -10.45 -8.91 5.13
C THR A 315 -9.10 -8.17 5.27
N PRO A 316 -7.96 -8.88 5.31
CA PRO A 316 -6.66 -8.26 5.10
C PRO A 316 -6.58 -7.54 3.74
N ARG A 317 -5.73 -6.52 3.63
CA ARG A 317 -5.49 -5.78 2.38
C ARG A 317 -4.11 -6.14 1.83
N PHE A 318 -4.05 -6.43 0.53
CA PHE A 318 -2.82 -6.89 -0.12
C PHE A 318 -2.07 -5.75 -0.80
N TYR A 319 -0.75 -5.79 -0.72
CA TYR A 319 0.15 -4.83 -1.37
C TYR A 319 1.28 -5.58 -2.08
N SER A 320 1.68 -5.08 -3.26
CA SER A 320 2.79 -5.63 -4.05
C SER A 320 4.12 -5.09 -3.54
N ILE A 321 5.11 -5.98 -3.40
CA ILE A 321 6.45 -5.63 -2.90
C ILE A 321 7.21 -4.86 -3.99
N SER A 322 7.75 -3.69 -3.62
CA SER A 322 8.49 -2.76 -4.50
C SER A 322 10.01 -2.73 -4.26
N SER A 323 10.56 -3.74 -3.59
CA SER A 323 12.00 -3.88 -3.34
C SER A 323 12.56 -5.21 -3.84
N SER A 324 13.89 -5.31 -3.86
CA SER A 324 14.62 -6.54 -4.14
C SER A 324 15.32 -7.08 -2.88
N PRO A 325 15.22 -8.39 -2.59
CA PRO A 325 15.96 -8.99 -1.49
C PRO A 325 17.49 -8.90 -1.68
N LEU A 326 17.97 -8.79 -2.94
CA LEU A 326 19.40 -8.64 -3.24
C LEU A 326 19.99 -7.30 -2.78
N LYS A 327 19.15 -6.28 -2.62
CA LYS A 327 19.58 -4.94 -2.16
C LYS A 327 19.20 -4.68 -0.70
N ARG A 328 18.14 -5.35 -0.23
CA ARG A 328 17.50 -5.16 1.09
C ARG A 328 17.16 -6.51 1.69
N GLN A 329 18.16 -7.19 2.23
CA GLN A 329 17.92 -8.42 2.97
C GLN A 329 17.07 -8.14 4.21
N GLY A 330 16.11 -9.02 4.48
CA GLY A 330 15.19 -8.90 5.63
C GLY A 330 14.23 -7.72 5.58
N LYS A 331 14.12 -7.00 4.45
CA LYS A 331 13.30 -5.78 4.34
C LYS A 331 12.49 -5.71 3.05
N ILE A 332 11.24 -5.30 3.18
CA ILE A 332 10.34 -5.08 2.03
C ILE A 332 9.94 -3.61 1.92
N ARG A 333 9.89 -3.07 0.70
CA ARG A 333 9.23 -1.77 0.40
C ARG A 333 7.87 -2.03 -0.24
N PHE A 334 6.93 -1.11 -0.06
CA PHE A 334 5.68 -1.08 -0.81
C PHE A 334 5.11 0.33 -0.84
N ALA A 335 4.34 0.64 -1.87
CA ALA A 335 3.70 1.95 -2.05
C ALA A 335 2.19 1.84 -2.25
N PHE A 336 1.46 2.82 -1.73
CA PHE A 336 0.00 2.87 -1.80
C PHE A 336 -0.53 4.30 -1.83
N ASN A 337 -1.67 4.47 -2.49
CA ASN A 337 -2.45 5.70 -2.37
C ASN A 337 -3.24 5.67 -1.06
N VAL A 338 -3.25 6.77 -0.31
CA VAL A 338 -4.19 6.95 0.80
C VAL A 338 -5.59 7.09 0.22
N VAL A 339 -6.43 6.08 0.44
CA VAL A 339 -7.79 6.03 -0.08
C VAL A 339 -8.68 7.00 0.70
N GLU A 340 -8.92 8.15 0.09
CA GLU A 340 -9.96 9.08 0.47
C GLU A 340 -10.80 9.40 -0.76
N TYR A 341 -12.12 9.43 -0.60
CA TYR A 341 -13.05 9.73 -1.69
C TYR A 341 -14.23 10.52 -1.16
N THR A 342 -14.91 11.22 -2.07
CA THR A 342 -16.11 11.98 -1.76
C THR A 342 -17.29 11.31 -2.46
N THR A 343 -18.36 11.04 -1.73
CA THR A 343 -19.59 10.44 -2.28
C THR A 343 -20.37 11.45 -3.10
N ALA A 344 -21.42 11.03 -3.80
CA ALA A 344 -22.25 11.94 -4.59
C ALA A 344 -22.95 13.00 -3.71
N SER A 345 -23.22 12.70 -2.44
CA SER A 345 -23.72 13.66 -1.44
C SER A 345 -22.66 14.57 -0.82
N ASN A 346 -21.45 14.66 -1.39
CA ASN A 346 -20.31 15.40 -0.84
C ASN A 346 -19.80 14.92 0.54
N THR A 347 -20.07 13.66 0.90
CA THR A 347 -19.54 13.07 2.14
C THR A 347 -18.13 12.56 1.93
N LYS A 348 -17.19 13.00 2.77
CA LYS A 348 -15.81 12.48 2.75
C LYS A 348 -15.76 11.10 3.39
N ARG A 349 -15.15 10.15 2.69
CA ARG A 349 -14.96 8.76 3.11
C ARG A 349 -13.49 8.39 3.04
N LYS A 350 -13.13 7.40 3.85
CA LYS A 350 -11.78 6.87 3.99
C LYS A 350 -11.82 5.35 3.82
N GLY A 351 -10.77 4.78 3.24
CA GLY A 351 -10.54 3.33 3.32
C GLY A 351 -10.18 2.88 4.75
N VAL A 352 -10.03 1.57 4.96
CA VAL A 352 -9.56 1.04 6.26
C VAL A 352 -8.04 1.10 6.35
N ALA A 353 -7.35 0.34 5.50
CA ALA A 353 -5.94 0.03 5.72
C ALA A 353 -5.01 1.21 5.43
N THR A 354 -5.21 1.92 4.33
CA THR A 354 -4.30 3.00 3.93
C THR A 354 -4.37 4.22 4.85
N PRO A 355 -5.54 4.68 5.35
CA PRO A 355 -5.58 5.79 6.29
C PRO A 355 -5.14 5.37 7.69
N TRP A 356 -5.37 4.11 8.07
CA TRP A 356 -4.79 3.55 9.29
C TRP A 356 -3.26 3.57 9.25
N MET A 357 -2.63 3.15 8.13
CA MET A 357 -1.18 3.22 7.97
C MET A 357 -0.66 4.66 7.95
N ASP A 358 -1.31 5.58 7.22
CA ASP A 358 -0.94 7.01 7.19
C ASP A 358 -1.02 7.65 8.61
N LYS A 359 -2.03 7.29 9.42
CA LYS A 359 -2.13 7.71 10.84
C LYS A 359 -1.01 7.11 11.70
N LEU A 360 -0.71 5.82 11.51
CA LEU A 360 0.26 5.06 12.30
C LEU A 360 1.71 5.51 12.05
N THR A 361 2.02 5.97 10.83
CA THR A 361 3.35 6.48 10.47
C THR A 361 3.55 7.95 10.78
N GLU A 362 2.54 8.59 11.37
CA GLU A 362 2.39 10.05 11.50
C GLU A 362 2.29 10.74 10.13
N ILE A 363 1.69 11.94 10.09
CA ILE A 363 1.53 12.68 8.84
C ILE A 363 2.91 13.19 8.41
N VAL A 364 3.61 12.39 7.61
CA VAL A 364 4.85 12.80 6.95
C VAL A 364 4.53 13.94 5.98
N PRO A 365 5.29 15.06 6.00
CA PRO A 365 5.04 16.18 5.11
C PRO A 365 5.06 15.71 3.65
N ALA A 366 4.22 16.33 2.84
CA ALA A 366 4.19 16.02 1.42
C ALA A 366 5.54 16.38 0.76
N ARG A 367 5.79 15.75 -0.38
CA ARG A 367 6.99 16.03 -1.17
C ARG A 367 7.05 17.50 -1.56
N THR A 368 8.14 18.20 -1.21
CA THR A 368 8.37 19.61 -1.56
C THR A 368 9.24 19.78 -2.81
N THR A 369 10.07 18.79 -3.14
CA THR A 369 10.94 18.74 -4.33
C THR A 369 10.92 17.32 -4.94
N PRO A 370 11.31 17.10 -6.21
CA PRO A 370 11.26 15.78 -6.87
C PRO A 370 12.05 14.66 -6.16
N THR A 371 12.85 14.98 -5.15
CA THR A 371 13.56 14.01 -4.32
C THR A 371 12.69 13.57 -3.15
N ASN A 372 12.45 12.26 -3.07
CA ASN A 372 11.80 11.63 -1.92
C ASN A 372 12.61 11.93 -0.65
N ILE A 373 11.98 12.56 0.35
CA ILE A 373 12.56 12.63 1.68
C ILE A 373 12.23 11.28 2.34
N GLU A 374 13.26 10.47 2.55
CA GLU A 374 13.16 9.23 3.31
C GLU A 374 13.33 9.56 4.79
N ILE A 375 12.29 9.32 5.59
CA ILE A 375 12.35 9.51 7.03
C ILE A 375 12.56 8.15 7.67
N MET A 376 13.73 7.95 8.25
CA MET A 376 13.99 6.78 9.10
C MET A 376 13.13 6.90 10.36
N THR A 377 12.37 5.85 10.64
CA THR A 377 11.52 5.78 11.83
C THR A 377 12.34 5.29 13.02
N THR A 378 12.29 6.05 14.11
CA THR A 378 12.92 5.69 15.40
C THR A 378 11.91 5.18 16.43
N LYS A 379 10.61 5.22 16.09
CA LYS A 379 9.50 4.74 16.91
C LYS A 379 9.30 3.25 16.69
N ASP A 380 8.92 2.53 17.76
CA ASP A 380 8.57 1.10 17.71
C ASP A 380 7.17 0.91 17.09
N CYS A 381 7.07 1.25 15.81
CA CYS A 381 5.85 1.20 15.03
C CYS A 381 5.82 -0.10 14.24
N LYS A 382 4.80 -0.95 14.45
CA LYS A 382 4.72 -2.28 13.82
C LYS A 382 3.42 -2.47 13.07
N ILE A 383 3.51 -3.12 11.91
CA ILE A 383 2.37 -3.49 11.09
C ILE A 383 2.21 -5.02 11.12
N PRO A 384 1.02 -5.55 11.48
CA PRO A 384 0.76 -6.98 11.38
C PRO A 384 0.62 -7.37 9.91
N ILE A 385 1.55 -8.20 9.44
CA ILE A 385 1.61 -8.68 8.08
C ILE A 385 1.67 -10.20 8.02
N PHE A 386 1.39 -10.76 6.84
CA PHE A 386 1.73 -12.13 6.50
C PHE A 386 2.13 -12.19 5.02
N ILE A 387 3.15 -12.98 4.69
CA ILE A 387 3.61 -13.10 3.31
C ILE A 387 2.66 -14.00 2.53
N ARG A 388 2.38 -13.60 1.29
CA ARG A 388 1.59 -14.40 0.37
C ARG A 388 2.39 -14.59 -0.91
N GLN A 389 2.98 -15.76 -1.08
CA GLN A 389 3.61 -16.13 -2.33
C GLN A 389 2.60 -15.99 -3.49
N ASN A 390 3.03 -15.35 -4.57
CA ASN A 390 2.14 -14.96 -5.64
C ASN A 390 1.64 -16.18 -6.44
N ALA A 391 0.37 -16.54 -6.26
CA ALA A 391 -0.26 -17.66 -6.97
C ALA A 391 -0.26 -17.52 -8.51
N ASN A 392 -0.14 -16.29 -9.03
CA ASN A 392 -0.11 -16.02 -10.47
C ASN A 392 1.30 -16.06 -11.07
N ALA A 393 2.34 -16.22 -10.24
CA ALA A 393 3.75 -16.12 -10.64
C ALA A 393 4.07 -14.78 -11.32
N PHE A 394 3.54 -13.66 -10.80
CA PHE A 394 3.93 -12.31 -11.24
C PHE A 394 5.33 -11.97 -10.71
N VAL A 395 6.32 -12.75 -11.11
CA VAL A 395 7.72 -12.64 -10.72
C VAL A 395 8.57 -12.50 -11.98
N LEU A 396 9.82 -12.05 -11.80
CA LEU A 396 10.77 -11.95 -12.90
C LEU A 396 11.05 -13.34 -13.53
N PRO A 397 11.29 -13.43 -14.84
CA PRO A 397 11.80 -14.66 -15.45
C PRO A 397 13.18 -14.98 -14.88
N ALA A 398 13.45 -16.27 -14.66
CA ALA A 398 14.75 -16.73 -14.18
C ALA A 398 15.86 -16.39 -15.19
N GLU A 399 15.60 -16.55 -16.49
CA GLU A 399 16.55 -16.13 -17.53
C GLU A 399 16.72 -14.61 -17.52
N THR A 400 17.97 -14.15 -17.57
CA THR A 400 18.30 -12.71 -17.60
C THR A 400 18.19 -12.15 -19.00
N GLU A 401 18.36 -12.97 -20.05
CA GLU A 401 18.36 -12.54 -21.45
C GLU A 401 16.95 -12.23 -21.99
N ARG A 402 15.89 -12.74 -21.36
CA ARG A 402 14.52 -12.54 -21.83
C ARG A 402 14.12 -11.06 -21.70
N PRO A 403 13.73 -10.37 -22.78
CA PRO A 403 13.32 -8.98 -22.70
C PRO A 403 12.02 -8.82 -21.91
N LEU A 404 11.82 -7.63 -21.33
CA LEU A 404 10.65 -7.34 -20.49
C LEU A 404 9.92 -6.09 -20.98
N VAL A 405 8.59 -6.13 -20.96
CA VAL A 405 7.72 -4.95 -21.15
C VAL A 405 6.89 -4.76 -19.89
N LEU A 406 7.17 -3.70 -19.14
CA LEU A 406 6.55 -3.40 -17.85
C LEU A 406 5.59 -2.21 -18.00
N ILE A 407 4.29 -2.41 -17.75
CA ILE A 407 3.25 -1.41 -17.96
C ILE A 407 2.52 -1.15 -16.64
N GLY A 408 2.75 0.00 -16.01
CA GLY A 408 2.28 0.22 -14.64
C GLY A 408 2.02 1.68 -14.28
N PRO A 409 0.89 2.28 -14.69
CA PRO A 409 0.59 3.66 -14.33
C PRO A 409 0.21 3.83 -12.84
N GLY A 410 0.52 5.01 -12.29
CA GLY A 410 0.30 5.34 -10.89
C GLY A 410 1.03 4.39 -9.95
N THR A 411 0.37 3.93 -8.88
CA THR A 411 0.95 2.94 -7.96
C THR A 411 1.15 1.56 -8.59
N GLY A 412 0.68 1.33 -9.82
CA GLY A 412 0.99 0.12 -10.59
C GLY A 412 2.47 -0.03 -10.94
N ILE A 413 3.29 1.02 -10.78
CA ILE A 413 4.74 0.94 -10.94
C ILE A 413 5.44 0.18 -9.80
N ALA A 414 4.79 0.04 -8.64
CA ALA A 414 5.40 -0.50 -7.42
C ALA A 414 6.15 -1.84 -7.62
N PRO A 415 5.54 -2.92 -8.14
CA PRO A 415 6.27 -4.18 -8.34
C PRO A 415 7.43 -4.04 -9.34
N PHE A 416 7.32 -3.11 -10.31
CA PHE A 416 8.36 -2.88 -11.30
C PHE A 416 9.57 -2.18 -10.73
N ILE A 417 9.43 -1.35 -9.69
CA ILE A 417 10.59 -0.85 -8.93
C ILE A 417 11.37 -2.01 -8.34
N GLY A 418 10.70 -3.00 -7.75
CA GLY A 418 11.34 -4.23 -7.26
C GLY A 418 12.04 -5.01 -8.37
N PHE A 419 11.39 -5.17 -9.54
CA PHE A 419 11.97 -5.87 -10.70
C PHE A 419 13.24 -5.18 -11.19
N LEU A 420 13.18 -3.86 -11.38
CA LEU A 420 14.29 -3.05 -11.87
C LEU A 420 15.44 -3.05 -10.88
N GLU A 421 15.16 -2.89 -9.59
CA GLU A 421 16.14 -2.96 -8.52
C GLU A 421 16.84 -4.33 -8.50
N HIS A 422 16.09 -5.42 -8.70
CA HIS A 422 16.63 -6.76 -8.75
C HIS A 422 17.54 -6.97 -9.95
N ARG A 423 17.11 -6.56 -11.16
CA ARG A 423 17.92 -6.66 -12.39
C ARG A 423 19.17 -5.78 -12.32
N GLN A 424 19.07 -4.57 -11.77
CA GLN A 424 20.21 -3.69 -11.53
C GLN A 424 21.23 -4.38 -10.61
N MET A 425 20.77 -5.01 -9.53
CA MET A 425 21.65 -5.67 -8.58
C MET A 425 22.29 -6.94 -9.16
N GLN A 426 21.54 -7.77 -9.89
CA GLN A 426 22.09 -8.91 -10.62
C GLN A 426 23.20 -8.49 -11.60
N ARG A 427 22.99 -7.37 -12.32
CA ARG A 427 24.01 -6.81 -13.22
C ARG A 427 25.27 -6.38 -12.47
N LYS A 428 25.11 -5.62 -11.38
CA LYS A 428 26.23 -5.15 -10.55
C LYS A 428 27.02 -6.31 -9.92
N ILE A 429 26.33 -7.33 -9.41
CA ILE A 429 26.96 -8.55 -8.87
C ILE A 429 27.74 -9.29 -9.99
N ARG A 430 27.15 -9.44 -11.18
CA ARG A 430 27.85 -10.08 -12.31
C ARG A 430 29.06 -9.27 -12.78
N GLN A 431 28.95 -7.93 -12.75
CA GLN A 431 30.07 -7.02 -13.04
C GLN A 431 31.20 -7.12 -12.02
N SER A 432 30.90 -7.25 -10.73
CA SER A 432 31.93 -7.42 -9.71
C SER A 432 32.59 -8.80 -9.74
N MET A 433 31.91 -9.84 -10.23
CA MET A 433 32.46 -11.19 -10.42
C MET A 433 33.28 -11.34 -11.72
N GLY A 434 33.14 -10.41 -12.68
CA GLY A 434 33.88 -10.45 -13.95
C GLY A 434 35.15 -9.61 -13.93
N SER A 435 36.32 -10.24 -14.07
CA SER A 435 37.61 -9.53 -14.17
C SER A 435 37.63 -8.50 -15.31
N ILE A 436 38.20 -7.33 -15.00
CA ILE A 436 38.69 -6.24 -15.86
C ILE A 436 38.54 -6.54 -17.38
N GLY A 437 37.65 -5.82 -18.06
CA GLY A 437 37.62 -5.73 -19.54
C GLY A 437 36.33 -6.17 -20.25
N HIS A 438 35.31 -6.70 -19.57
CA HIS A 438 34.14 -7.34 -20.24
C HIS A 438 32.78 -6.70 -19.91
N ALA A 439 32.72 -5.41 -19.55
CA ALA A 439 31.47 -4.72 -19.20
C ALA A 439 30.39 -4.82 -20.30
N ARG A 440 30.78 -4.87 -21.58
CA ARG A 440 29.89 -4.99 -22.74
C ARG A 440 29.22 -6.37 -22.85
N GLN A 441 29.96 -7.46 -22.64
CA GLN A 441 29.41 -8.83 -22.67
C GLN A 441 28.41 -9.06 -21.54
N ILE A 442 28.64 -8.45 -20.37
CA ILE A 442 27.69 -8.53 -19.26
C ILE A 442 26.40 -7.78 -19.61
N LYS A 443 26.49 -6.61 -20.25
CA LYS A 443 25.30 -5.85 -20.68
C LYS A 443 24.47 -6.63 -21.71
N GLU A 444 25.11 -7.38 -22.59
CA GLU A 444 24.45 -8.22 -23.61
C GLU A 444 23.83 -9.51 -23.01
N SER A 445 24.21 -9.90 -21.79
CA SER A 445 23.61 -11.03 -21.06
C SER A 445 22.29 -10.71 -20.35
N PHE A 446 21.81 -9.47 -20.47
CA PHE A 446 20.52 -9.04 -19.94
C PHE A 446 19.63 -8.52 -21.07
N GLY A 447 18.41 -9.04 -21.15
CA GLY A 447 17.40 -8.60 -22.10
C GLY A 447 17.00 -7.14 -21.83
N PRO A 448 16.67 -6.36 -22.87
CA PRO A 448 16.23 -4.99 -22.69
C PRO A 448 14.90 -4.94 -21.91
N ILE A 449 14.79 -3.98 -21.00
CA ILE A 449 13.58 -3.72 -20.21
C ILE A 449 12.94 -2.42 -20.70
N TYR A 450 11.70 -2.51 -21.18
CA TYR A 450 10.91 -1.37 -21.62
C TYR A 450 9.86 -1.08 -20.55
N VAL A 451 9.81 0.16 -20.09
CA VAL A 451 8.90 0.61 -19.02
C VAL A 451 7.93 1.64 -19.58
N TYR A 452 6.65 1.36 -19.48
CA TYR A 452 5.55 2.27 -19.82
C TYR A 452 4.90 2.72 -18.51
N TYR A 453 5.26 3.92 -18.08
CA TYR A 453 4.79 4.52 -16.84
C TYR A 453 3.85 5.69 -17.15
N GLY A 454 2.76 5.80 -16.39
CA GLY A 454 1.79 6.88 -16.54
C GLY A 454 1.47 7.55 -15.21
N PHE A 455 1.32 8.86 -15.24
CA PHE A 455 1.01 9.70 -14.08
C PHE A 455 0.11 10.87 -14.51
N ARG A 456 -0.34 11.70 -13.57
CA ARG A 456 -1.21 12.84 -13.88
C ARG A 456 -0.39 14.05 -14.25
N ASN A 457 0.55 14.44 -13.40
CA ASN A 457 1.39 15.61 -13.60
C ASN A 457 2.80 15.32 -13.09
N GLN A 458 3.81 15.65 -13.90
CA GLN A 458 5.21 15.34 -13.63
C GLN A 458 5.67 15.87 -12.27
N HIS A 459 5.24 17.08 -11.92
CA HIS A 459 5.67 17.74 -10.69
C HIS A 459 4.91 17.26 -9.46
N LYS A 460 3.76 16.56 -9.64
CA LYS A 460 2.87 16.20 -8.52
C LYS A 460 2.92 14.74 -8.13
N ASP A 461 2.80 13.84 -9.10
CA ASP A 461 2.60 12.41 -8.87
C ASP A 461 3.45 11.50 -9.78
N PHE A 462 4.59 12.00 -10.27
CA PHE A 462 5.67 11.16 -10.77
C PHE A 462 6.31 10.40 -9.60
N LEU A 463 5.81 9.21 -9.33
CA LEU A 463 6.30 8.32 -8.28
C LEU A 463 7.66 7.74 -8.66
N PHE A 464 8.59 7.61 -7.70
CA PHE A 464 9.92 7.00 -7.92
C PHE A 464 10.74 7.65 -9.04
N GLU A 465 10.56 8.96 -9.28
CA GLU A 465 11.21 9.67 -10.38
C GLU A 465 12.73 9.48 -10.36
N LYS A 466 13.36 9.68 -9.20
CA LYS A 466 14.81 9.53 -9.03
C LYS A 466 15.27 8.12 -9.40
N GLU A 467 14.67 7.08 -8.83
CA GLU A 467 15.06 5.70 -9.10
C GLU A 467 14.85 5.32 -10.57
N LEU A 468 13.73 5.71 -11.18
CA LEU A 468 13.47 5.44 -12.60
C LEU A 468 14.49 6.10 -13.52
N ARG A 469 14.91 7.33 -13.21
CA ARG A 469 15.97 8.04 -13.96
C ARG A 469 17.35 7.41 -13.77
N GLU A 470 17.64 6.93 -12.56
CA GLU A 470 18.88 6.18 -12.28
C GLU A 470 18.92 4.87 -13.08
N PHE A 471 17.83 4.11 -13.10
CA PHE A 471 17.73 2.88 -13.88
C PHE A 471 17.80 3.12 -15.39
N GLU A 472 17.28 4.25 -15.88
CA GLU A 472 17.44 4.67 -17.28
C GLU A 472 18.90 5.02 -17.59
N THR A 473 19.56 5.79 -16.71
CA THR A 473 20.94 6.25 -16.89
C THR A 473 21.95 5.10 -16.87
N ASP A 474 21.80 4.13 -15.96
CA ASP A 474 22.68 2.95 -15.92
C ASP A 474 22.32 1.87 -16.96
N GLY A 475 21.25 2.11 -17.71
CA GLY A 475 20.75 1.25 -18.78
C GLY A 475 20.05 -0.01 -18.29
N THR A 476 19.67 -0.12 -17.02
CA THR A 476 18.74 -1.16 -16.52
C THR A 476 17.41 -1.06 -17.23
N ILE A 477 16.88 0.16 -17.39
CA ILE A 477 15.80 0.47 -18.33
C ILE A 477 16.44 0.78 -19.68
N ALA A 478 16.07 0.01 -20.70
CA ALA A 478 16.50 0.26 -22.07
C ALA A 478 15.64 1.33 -22.77
N ARG A 479 14.37 1.46 -22.35
CA ARG A 479 13.43 2.48 -22.86
C ARG A 479 12.42 2.84 -21.78
N LEU A 480 12.43 4.08 -21.32
CA LEU A 480 11.41 4.63 -20.43
C LEU A 480 10.41 5.47 -21.23
N ARG A 481 9.14 5.12 -21.15
CA ARG A 481 8.04 5.80 -21.83
C ARG A 481 7.07 6.36 -20.80
N LEU A 482 6.93 7.68 -20.81
CA LEU A 482 6.17 8.44 -19.81
C LEU A 482 4.89 8.99 -20.41
N ALA A 483 3.76 8.63 -19.82
CA ALA A 483 2.43 9.10 -20.21
C ALA A 483 1.90 10.09 -19.16
N GLU A 484 1.91 11.37 -19.50
CA GLU A 484 1.35 12.43 -18.65
C GLU A 484 -0.10 12.72 -19.07
N SER A 485 -1.05 12.44 -18.16
CA SER A 485 -2.48 12.52 -18.49
C SER A 485 -3.11 13.89 -18.21
N ARG A 486 -2.43 14.78 -17.47
CA ARG A 486 -2.92 16.10 -17.01
C ARG A 486 -1.77 17.13 -16.96
N GLY A 487 -0.87 17.10 -17.93
CA GLY A 487 0.14 18.16 -18.08
C GLY A 487 -0.55 19.49 -18.41
N ASP A 488 0.04 20.60 -17.95
CA ASP A 488 -0.61 21.91 -17.99
C ASP A 488 -0.83 22.43 -19.43
N ASP A 489 0.02 22.00 -20.39
CA ASP A 489 -0.02 22.44 -21.80
C ASP A 489 0.05 21.28 -22.82
N SER A 490 -0.25 20.05 -22.40
CA SER A 490 -0.10 18.85 -23.25
C SER A 490 -1.42 18.08 -23.44
N PRO A 491 -1.61 17.40 -24.60
CA PRO A 491 -2.75 16.51 -24.76
C PRO A 491 -2.71 15.40 -23.72
N LYS A 492 -3.87 14.88 -23.33
CA LYS A 492 -3.93 13.75 -22.39
C LYS A 492 -3.31 12.53 -23.04
N VAL A 493 -2.24 12.02 -22.47
CA VAL A 493 -1.59 10.79 -22.92
C VAL A 493 -1.73 9.72 -21.84
N TYR A 494 -2.11 8.53 -22.27
CA TYR A 494 -2.14 7.33 -21.44
C TYR A 494 -1.15 6.29 -21.97
N VAL A 495 -0.85 5.27 -21.14
CA VAL A 495 0.11 4.21 -21.50
C VAL A 495 -0.30 3.46 -22.77
N GLN A 496 -1.60 3.24 -23.01
CA GLN A 496 -2.09 2.60 -24.22
C GLN A 496 -1.82 3.43 -25.49
N ASP A 497 -1.79 4.76 -25.39
CA ASP A 497 -1.47 5.63 -26.53
C ASP A 497 0.02 5.50 -26.88
N LEU A 498 0.88 5.40 -25.87
CA LEU A 498 2.31 5.14 -26.07
C LEU A 498 2.59 3.76 -26.66
N ILE A 499 1.80 2.74 -26.26
CA ILE A 499 1.88 1.38 -26.83
C ILE A 499 1.51 1.41 -28.32
N LYS A 500 0.43 2.10 -28.69
CA LYS A 500 0.04 2.27 -30.10
C LYS A 500 1.13 2.99 -30.90
N ASN A 501 1.70 4.06 -30.35
CA ASN A 501 2.78 4.82 -31.02
C ASN A 501 4.06 3.98 -31.21
N ASP A 502 4.35 3.06 -30.29
CA ASP A 502 5.52 2.18 -30.34
C ASP A 502 5.19 0.78 -30.91
N SER A 503 4.04 0.60 -31.58
CA SER A 503 3.46 -0.71 -31.93
C SER A 503 4.43 -1.60 -32.70
N ALA A 504 5.11 -1.08 -33.73
CA ALA A 504 6.07 -1.84 -34.52
C ALA A 504 7.26 -2.34 -33.70
N GLN A 505 7.78 -1.50 -32.79
CA GLN A 505 8.91 -1.87 -31.95
C GLN A 505 8.50 -2.87 -30.86
N LEU A 506 7.33 -2.68 -30.25
CA LEU A 506 6.77 -3.60 -29.28
C LEU A 506 6.43 -4.95 -29.92
N PHE A 507 5.95 -4.95 -31.16
CA PHE A 507 5.69 -6.18 -31.89
C PHE A 507 6.98 -6.98 -32.09
N ASP A 508 8.06 -6.34 -32.55
CA ASP A 508 9.36 -7.02 -32.67
C ASP A 508 9.86 -7.56 -31.33
N LEU A 509 9.77 -6.75 -30.28
CA LEU A 509 10.25 -7.13 -28.96
C LEU A 509 9.43 -8.29 -28.36
N ILE A 510 8.10 -8.21 -28.42
CA ILE A 510 7.20 -9.17 -27.80
C ILE A 510 7.11 -10.43 -28.64
N VAL A 511 6.91 -10.33 -29.95
CA VAL A 511 6.65 -11.48 -30.82
C VAL A 511 7.95 -12.12 -31.30
N ASN A 512 8.87 -11.33 -31.89
CA ASN A 512 10.08 -11.89 -32.52
C ASN A 512 11.19 -12.20 -31.50
N LYS A 513 11.25 -11.47 -30.38
CA LYS A 513 12.26 -11.65 -29.32
C LYS A 513 11.70 -12.27 -28.03
N ASP A 514 10.45 -12.72 -28.08
CA ASP A 514 9.74 -13.39 -26.98
C ASP A 514 9.77 -12.64 -25.63
N ALA A 515 9.58 -11.32 -25.66
CA ALA A 515 9.51 -10.55 -24.41
C ALA A 515 8.32 -10.98 -23.53
N ALA A 516 8.56 -11.00 -22.22
CA ALA A 516 7.50 -11.14 -21.23
C ALA A 516 6.84 -9.78 -20.95
N VAL A 517 5.52 -9.74 -20.97
CA VAL A 517 4.70 -8.54 -20.78
C VAL A 517 4.06 -8.58 -19.41
N TYR A 518 4.26 -7.54 -18.62
CA TYR A 518 3.70 -7.37 -17.29
C TYR A 518 2.85 -6.12 -17.23
N ILE A 519 1.63 -6.26 -16.71
CA ILE A 519 0.73 -5.14 -16.45
C ILE A 519 0.33 -5.11 -14.98
N CYS A 520 0.41 -3.93 -14.37
CA CYS A 520 0.02 -3.74 -12.99
C CYS A 520 -0.77 -2.44 -12.79
N GLY A 521 -1.87 -2.49 -12.03
CA GLY A 521 -2.69 -1.31 -11.69
C GLY A 521 -4.19 -1.54 -11.83
N ASP A 522 -4.92 -0.50 -12.24
CA ASP A 522 -6.39 -0.49 -12.28
C ASP A 522 -6.98 -1.50 -13.27
N ALA A 523 -7.84 -2.40 -12.76
CA ALA A 523 -8.52 -3.41 -13.56
C ALA A 523 -9.63 -2.84 -14.46
N LYS A 524 -10.30 -1.77 -14.05
CA LYS A 524 -11.55 -1.32 -14.70
C LYS A 524 -11.30 -0.53 -15.98
N GLY A 525 -10.36 0.41 -15.97
CA GLY A 525 -10.02 1.26 -17.11
C GLY A 525 -8.73 0.85 -17.80
N MET A 526 -7.64 0.82 -17.04
CA MET A 526 -6.29 0.70 -17.60
C MET A 526 -6.03 -0.65 -18.27
N ALA A 527 -6.38 -1.76 -17.60
CA ALA A 527 -6.14 -3.10 -18.12
C ALA A 527 -6.80 -3.35 -19.48
N LYS A 528 -8.04 -2.87 -19.65
CA LYS A 528 -8.76 -2.98 -20.91
C LYS A 528 -8.09 -2.17 -22.02
N GLY A 529 -7.74 -0.91 -21.75
CA GLY A 529 -7.10 -0.04 -22.75
C GLY A 529 -5.76 -0.60 -23.25
N VAL A 530 -4.97 -1.21 -22.36
CA VAL A 530 -3.71 -1.88 -22.72
C VAL A 530 -3.99 -3.14 -23.55
N GLN A 531 -4.96 -3.97 -23.15
CA GLN A 531 -5.33 -5.17 -23.91
C GLN A 531 -5.79 -4.82 -25.34
N ASP A 532 -6.62 -3.79 -25.48
CA ASP A 532 -7.10 -3.31 -26.78
C ASP A 532 -5.93 -2.81 -27.65
N ALA A 533 -4.99 -2.04 -27.08
CA ALA A 533 -3.80 -1.58 -27.80
C ALA A 533 -2.86 -2.72 -28.25
N LEU A 534 -2.68 -3.75 -27.42
CA LEU A 534 -1.90 -4.94 -27.79
C LEU A 534 -2.60 -5.75 -28.89
N ALA A 535 -3.93 -5.86 -28.85
CA ALA A 535 -4.71 -6.53 -29.89
C ALA A 535 -4.60 -5.78 -31.23
N GLU A 536 -4.72 -4.45 -31.21
CA GLU A 536 -4.52 -3.60 -32.39
C GLU A 536 -3.11 -3.77 -32.99
N MET A 537 -2.08 -3.82 -32.15
CA MET A 537 -0.70 -4.09 -32.58
C MET A 537 -0.57 -5.44 -33.30
N LEU A 538 -1.21 -6.51 -32.79
CA LEU A 538 -1.20 -7.83 -33.42
C LEU A 538 -1.92 -7.81 -34.77
N VAL A 539 -3.08 -7.16 -34.85
CA VAL A 539 -3.81 -6.99 -36.12
C VAL A 539 -2.96 -6.27 -37.16
N GLU A 540 -2.31 -5.18 -36.75
CA GLU A 540 -1.49 -4.35 -37.63
C GLU A 540 -0.26 -5.09 -38.16
N HIS A 541 0.52 -5.73 -37.28
CA HIS A 541 1.85 -6.25 -37.61
C HIS A 541 1.88 -7.74 -37.91
N GLN A 542 0.98 -8.54 -37.33
CA GLN A 542 0.86 -9.98 -37.61
C GLN A 542 -0.14 -10.29 -38.73
N LYS A 543 -0.91 -9.29 -39.19
CA LYS A 543 -1.92 -9.42 -40.26
C LYS A 543 -3.02 -10.45 -39.94
N VAL A 544 -3.41 -10.52 -38.67
CA VAL A 544 -4.55 -11.33 -38.18
C VAL A 544 -5.78 -10.46 -37.97
N ASP A 545 -6.96 -11.06 -37.86
CA ASP A 545 -8.16 -10.33 -37.46
C ASP A 545 -8.24 -10.11 -35.93
N ALA A 546 -9.21 -9.32 -35.49
CA ALA A 546 -9.38 -8.98 -34.07
C ALA A 546 -9.75 -10.19 -33.18
N ALA A 547 -10.41 -11.21 -33.74
CA ALA A 547 -10.79 -12.39 -32.98
C ALA A 547 -9.56 -13.27 -32.70
N GLU A 548 -8.73 -13.48 -33.73
CA GLU A 548 -7.48 -14.23 -33.59
C GLU A 548 -6.46 -13.47 -32.72
N ALA A 549 -6.37 -12.13 -32.84
CA ALA A 549 -5.53 -11.33 -31.96
C ALA A 549 -5.89 -11.51 -30.47
N ASN A 550 -7.18 -11.52 -30.13
CA ASN A 550 -7.62 -11.76 -28.76
C ASN A 550 -7.32 -13.18 -28.28
N LYS A 551 -7.44 -14.17 -29.17
CA LYS A 551 -7.07 -15.56 -28.87
C LYS A 551 -5.58 -15.69 -28.58
N ILE A 552 -4.71 -15.03 -29.36
CA ILE A 552 -3.27 -14.96 -29.11
C ILE A 552 -2.97 -14.35 -27.74
N LEU A 553 -3.66 -13.27 -27.35
CA LEU A 553 -3.47 -12.66 -26.02
C LEU A 553 -3.91 -13.59 -24.88
N ILE A 554 -5.00 -14.36 -25.06
CA ILE A 554 -5.42 -15.40 -24.11
C ILE A 554 -4.35 -16.48 -24.00
N GLU A 555 -3.78 -16.91 -25.13
CA GLU A 555 -2.67 -17.87 -25.15
C GLU A 555 -1.46 -17.32 -24.40
N TRP A 556 -1.08 -16.04 -24.60
CA TRP A 556 0.00 -15.40 -23.86
C TRP A 556 -0.24 -15.36 -22.35
N ILE A 557 -1.49 -15.17 -21.91
CA ILE A 557 -1.85 -15.25 -20.49
C ILE A 557 -1.65 -16.68 -19.97
N SER A 558 -2.14 -17.67 -20.72
CA SER A 558 -2.04 -19.08 -20.33
C SER A 558 -0.59 -19.59 -20.29
N SER A 559 0.26 -19.12 -21.20
CA SER A 559 1.68 -19.49 -21.31
C SER A 559 2.60 -18.64 -20.44
N LYS A 560 2.04 -17.77 -19.59
CA LYS A 560 2.81 -16.85 -18.72
C LYS A 560 3.75 -15.92 -19.49
N LYS A 561 3.42 -15.58 -20.73
CA LYS A 561 4.06 -14.50 -21.50
C LYS A 561 3.43 -13.14 -21.19
N TYR A 562 2.12 -13.10 -20.90
CA TYR A 562 1.39 -11.88 -20.53
C TYR A 562 0.81 -12.03 -19.11
N LEU A 563 1.47 -11.41 -18.13
CA LEU A 563 1.10 -11.49 -16.71
C LEU A 563 0.42 -10.22 -16.24
N ARG A 564 -0.57 -10.37 -15.36
CA ARG A 564 -1.42 -9.27 -14.90
C ARG A 564 -1.59 -9.30 -13.38
N ASP A 565 -1.26 -8.18 -12.73
CA ASP A 565 -1.52 -7.91 -11.32
C ASP A 565 -2.47 -6.71 -11.19
N LEU A 566 -3.77 -6.98 -11.12
CA LEU A 566 -4.81 -5.97 -11.26
C LEU A 566 -5.63 -5.82 -9.97
N TRP A 567 -5.87 -4.56 -9.59
CA TRP A 567 -6.69 -4.18 -8.43
C TRP A 567 -7.72 -3.12 -8.82
N ALA A 568 -8.71 -2.87 -7.95
CA ALA A 568 -9.80 -1.92 -8.21
C ALA A 568 -10.21 -1.16 -6.95
#